data_AF-A0A955KF79-F1
#
_entry.id   AF-A0A955KF79-F1
#
_cell.length_a   1.000
_cell.length_b   1.000
_cell.length_c   1.000
_cell.angle_alpha   90.00
_cell.angle_beta   90.00
_cell.angle_gamma   90.00
#
_symmetry.space_group_name_H-M   'P 1'
#
loop_
_entity.id
_entity.type
_entity.pdbx_description
1 polymer ?
#
loop_
_entity_poly.entity_id
_entity_poly.type
_entity_poly.pdbx_seq_one_letter_code
_entity_poly.pdbx_strand_id
1 'polypeptide(L)'
;MPKPRGREHSTLTETADIVVRELERLSGIKMIAPGEIRTNKRSSSGRFITISYTQAGFELLISGQSAQKVAVHTKSDSKLIIQKLKTSKKLRDFVFKERVRKPGE
;
A
#
# COMPACT_ATOMS: atom_id res chain seq x y z
N MET A 1 9.91 -35.22 -6.74
CA MET A 1 10.60 -34.06 -6.13
C MET A 1 9.76 -33.53 -4.98
N PRO A 2 10.25 -33.52 -3.73
CA PRO A 2 9.53 -32.86 -2.65
C PRO A 2 9.58 -31.34 -2.87
N LYS A 3 8.41 -30.70 -2.97
CA LYS A 3 8.29 -29.24 -3.03
C LYS A 3 8.97 -28.63 -1.80
N PRO A 4 9.81 -27.59 -1.94
CA PRO A 4 10.40 -26.94 -0.78
C PRO A 4 9.27 -26.38 0.10
N ARG A 5 9.10 -26.96 1.29
CA ARG A 5 8.26 -26.43 2.37
C ARG A 5 9.06 -25.38 3.13
N GLY A 6 9.39 -24.30 2.43
CA GLY A 6 9.90 -23.07 3.02
C GLY A 6 8.98 -21.97 2.52
N ARG A 7 8.21 -21.36 3.42
CA ARG A 7 7.39 -20.19 3.09
C ARG A 7 8.41 -19.11 2.72
N GLU A 8 8.56 -18.80 1.42
CA GLU A 8 9.32 -17.63 1.01
C GLU A 8 8.78 -16.46 1.82
N HIS A 9 9.63 -15.87 2.66
CA HIS A 9 9.25 -14.71 3.45
C HIS A 9 9.09 -13.55 2.46
N SER A 10 7.88 -13.39 1.94
CA SER A 10 7.53 -12.24 1.11
C SER A 10 7.79 -10.97 1.90
N THR A 11 8.53 -10.03 1.31
CA THR A 11 8.74 -8.69 1.86
C THR A 11 7.45 -7.87 1.87
N LEU A 12 6.40 -8.37 1.22
CA LEU A 12 5.06 -7.79 1.17
C LEU A 12 4.04 -8.71 1.85
N THR A 13 3.14 -8.12 2.65
CA THR A 13 1.91 -8.81 3.03
C THR A 13 1.06 -9.09 1.79
N GLU A 14 0.27 -10.16 1.77
CA GLU A 14 -0.65 -10.46 0.66
C GLU A 14 -1.53 -9.26 0.28
N THR A 15 -1.94 -8.50 1.30
CA THR A 15 -2.76 -7.29 1.12
C THR A 15 -1.97 -6.15 0.49
N ALA A 16 -0.69 -5.98 0.84
CA ALA A 16 0.19 -5.00 0.22
C ALA A 16 0.61 -5.40 -1.20
N ASP A 17 0.82 -6.69 -1.47
CA ASP A 17 1.16 -7.21 -2.81
C ASP A 17 0.10 -6.83 -3.85
N ILE A 18 -1.18 -6.97 -3.52
CA ILE A 18 -2.29 -6.56 -4.40
C ILE A 18 -2.19 -5.07 -4.76
N VAL A 19 -1.90 -4.22 -3.78
CA VAL A 19 -1.81 -2.77 -3.97
C VAL A 19 -0.56 -2.40 -4.78
N VAL A 20 0.59 -3.01 -4.48
CA VAL A 20 1.85 -2.78 -5.21
C VAL A 20 1.71 -3.18 -6.67
N ARG A 21 1.12 -4.34 -6.98
CA ARG A 21 0.87 -4.76 -8.37
C ARG A 21 -0.02 -3.80 -9.14
N GLU A 22 -0.99 -3.16 -8.48
CA GLU A 22 -1.83 -2.16 -9.11
C GLU A 22 -1.08 -0.83 -9.31
N LEU A 23 -0.20 -0.46 -8.37
CA LEU A 23 0.69 0.69 -8.53
C LEU A 23 1.68 0.50 -9.69
N GLU A 24 2.31 -0.66 -9.81
CA GLU A 24 3.28 -0.97 -10.88
C GLU A 24 2.70 -0.84 -12.29
N ARG A 25 1.37 -0.95 -12.44
CA ARG A 25 0.67 -0.78 -13.72
C ARG A 25 0.45 0.68 -14.09
N LEU A 26 0.61 1.60 -13.15
CA LEU A 26 0.42 3.03 -13.37
C LEU A 26 1.72 3.66 -13.87
N SER A 27 1.63 4.45 -14.93
CA SER A 27 2.74 5.26 -15.41
C SER A 27 3.03 6.42 -14.44
N GLY A 28 4.30 6.81 -14.33
CA GLY A 28 4.74 7.97 -13.53
C GLY A 28 5.31 7.62 -12.16
N ILE A 29 5.22 6.36 -11.72
CA ILE A 29 5.88 5.86 -10.50
C ILE A 29 7.36 5.61 -10.79
N LYS A 30 8.22 6.25 -10.01
CA LYS A 30 9.68 6.07 -10.11
C LYS A 30 10.16 4.89 -9.27
N MET A 31 9.59 4.74 -8.06
CA MET A 31 10.03 3.74 -7.09
C MET A 31 8.91 3.43 -6.10
N ILE A 32 8.83 2.16 -5.71
CA ILE A 32 7.98 1.66 -4.63
C ILE A 32 8.90 1.02 -3.60
N ALA A 33 8.86 1.51 -2.36
CA ALA A 33 9.69 1.02 -1.27
C ALA A 33 8.79 0.41 -0.18
N PRO A 34 8.71 -0.93 -0.08
CA PRO A 34 8.00 -1.59 1.00
C PRO A 34 8.77 -1.44 2.31
N GLY A 35 8.06 -1.03 3.36
CA GLY A 35 8.57 -0.94 4.72
C GLY A 35 8.24 -2.18 5.54
N GLU A 36 8.53 -2.07 6.85
CA GLU A 36 8.31 -3.13 7.82
C GLU A 36 6.86 -3.64 7.84
N ILE A 37 6.74 -4.97 7.95
CA ILE A 37 5.47 -5.64 8.23
C ILE A 37 5.27 -5.66 9.75
N ARG A 38 4.13 -5.12 10.19
CA ARG A 38 3.71 -5.12 11.59
C ARG A 38 2.47 -5.98 11.74
N THR A 39 2.57 -7.04 12.53
CA THR A 39 1.40 -7.85 12.89
C THR A 39 0.50 -7.07 13.84
N ASN A 40 -0.79 -6.96 13.51
CA ASN A 40 -1.75 -6.27 14.37
C ASN A 40 -2.27 -7.21 15.46
N LYS A 41 -2.35 -6.73 16.71
CA LYS A 41 -2.92 -7.49 17.83
C LYS A 41 -4.44 -7.71 17.71
N ARG A 42 -5.15 -6.87 16.94
CA ARG A 42 -6.59 -7.03 16.62
C ARG A 42 -6.72 -7.57 15.21
N SER A 43 -7.51 -8.65 15.04
CA SER A 43 -7.95 -9.06 13.71
C SER A 43 -8.95 -8.02 13.18
N SER A 44 -8.44 -7.10 12.38
CA SER A 44 -9.30 -6.25 11.55
C SER A 44 -9.90 -7.14 10.46
N SER A 45 -11.22 -7.31 10.44
CA SER A 45 -11.88 -8.02 9.32
C SER A 45 -11.81 -7.22 8.01
N GLY A 46 -11.62 -5.90 8.09
CA GLY A 46 -11.53 -5.01 6.94
C GLY A 46 -10.10 -4.79 6.45
N ARG A 47 -9.97 -4.51 5.14
CA ARG A 47 -8.74 -4.01 4.51
C ARG A 47 -8.82 -2.50 4.36
N PHE A 48 -7.81 -1.78 4.82
CA PHE A 48 -7.78 -0.32 4.76
C PHE A 48 -6.50 0.16 4.07
N ILE A 49 -6.61 1.24 3.29
CA ILE A 49 -5.48 1.95 2.72
C ILE A 49 -5.54 3.38 3.23
N THR A 50 -4.56 3.77 4.04
CA THR A 50 -4.41 5.16 4.47
C THR A 50 -3.31 5.83 3.67
N ILE A 51 -3.64 6.89 2.96
CA ILE A 51 -2.72 7.64 2.11
C ILE A 51 -2.23 8.87 2.86
N SER A 52 -0.92 9.10 2.86
CA SER A 52 -0.29 10.33 3.35
C SER A 52 0.53 10.94 2.23
N TYR A 53 0.17 12.15 1.80
CA TYR A 53 0.91 12.85 0.75
C TYR A 53 2.21 13.43 1.26
N THR A 54 3.26 13.35 0.45
CA THR A 54 4.59 13.92 0.72
C THR A 54 5.03 14.78 -0.46
N GLN A 55 6.11 15.55 -0.31
CA GLN A 55 6.64 16.36 -1.41
C GLN A 55 7.17 15.51 -2.57
N ALA A 56 7.70 14.31 -2.29
CA ALA A 56 8.28 13.41 -3.29
C ALA A 56 7.28 12.38 -3.87
N GLY A 57 6.03 12.38 -3.38
CA GLY A 57 5.02 11.40 -3.76
C GLY A 57 4.02 11.16 -2.64
N PHE A 58 3.88 9.91 -2.20
CA PHE A 58 2.93 9.55 -1.14
C PHE A 58 3.34 8.25 -0.42
N GLU A 59 2.86 8.11 0.80
CA GLU A 59 2.98 6.91 1.60
C GLU A 59 1.62 6.23 1.75
N LEU A 60 1.59 4.91 1.65
CA LEU A 60 0.43 4.08 1.90
C LEU A 60 0.66 3.27 3.18
N LEU A 61 -0.23 3.40 4.15
CA LEU A 61 -0.37 2.43 5.23
C LEU A 61 -1.49 1.47 4.86
N ILE A 62 -1.11 0.25 4.49
CA ILE A 62 -2.01 -0.81 4.08
C ILE A 62 -2.23 -1.71 5.29
N SER A 63 -3.47 -1.88 5.72
CA SER A 63 -3.80 -2.68 6.91
C SER A 63 -4.90 -3.70 6.64
N GLY A 64 -4.80 -4.82 7.33
CA GLY A 64 -5.78 -5.91 7.44
C GLY A 64 -5.43 -6.74 8.67
N GLN A 65 -5.15 -8.03 8.48
CA GLN A 65 -4.57 -8.88 9.55
C GLN A 65 -3.17 -8.39 9.98
N SER A 66 -2.40 -7.85 9.05
CA SER A 66 -1.13 -7.15 9.31
C SER A 66 -1.18 -5.76 8.70
N ALA A 67 -0.31 -4.87 9.16
CA ALA A 67 -0.12 -3.55 8.60
C ALA A 67 1.26 -3.46 7.94
N GLN A 68 1.33 -2.79 6.81
CA GLN A 68 2.59 -2.50 6.13
C GLN A 68 2.55 -1.09 5.57
N LYS A 69 3.66 -0.37 5.75
CA LYS A 69 3.87 0.92 5.09
C LYS A 69 4.55 0.71 3.74
N VAL A 70 4.11 1.43 2.72
CA VAL A 70 4.69 1.42 1.39
C VAL A 70 4.90 2.87 0.97
N ALA A 71 6.15 3.28 0.76
CA ALA A 71 6.47 4.60 0.24
C ALA A 71 6.51 4.56 -1.29
N VAL A 72 5.85 5.51 -1.94
CA VAL A 72 5.79 5.62 -3.39
C VAL A 72 6.34 6.96 -3.82
N HIS A 73 7.42 6.92 -4.59
CA HIS A 73 8.00 8.10 -5.21
C HIS A 73 7.49 8.23 -6.64
N THR A 74 6.92 9.38 -6.95
CA THR A 74 6.33 9.68 -8.26
C THR A 74 6.79 11.05 -8.75
N LYS A 75 6.98 11.17 -10.07
CA LYS A 75 7.18 12.48 -10.72
C LYS A 75 5.85 13.10 -11.17
N SER A 76 4.81 12.29 -11.28
CA SER A 76 3.46 12.69 -11.67
C SER A 76 2.62 13.08 -10.45
N ASP A 77 1.52 13.80 -10.68
CA ASP A 77 0.61 14.22 -9.61
C ASP A 77 0.09 13.00 -8.82
N SER A 78 0.40 13.00 -7.53
CA SER A 78 0.03 11.95 -6.60
C SER A 78 -1.49 11.80 -6.47
N LYS A 79 -2.25 12.91 -6.56
CA LYS A 79 -3.72 12.85 -6.44
C LYS A 79 -4.35 12.10 -7.61
N LEU A 80 -3.84 12.31 -8.83
CA LEU A 80 -4.31 11.59 -10.03
C LEU A 80 -4.02 10.09 -9.93
N ILE A 81 -2.85 9.71 -9.42
CA ILE A 81 -2.48 8.31 -9.19
C ILE A 81 -3.45 7.66 -8.19
N ILE A 82 -3.73 8.33 -7.08
CA ILE A 82 -4.66 7.84 -6.07
C ILE A 82 -6.09 7.74 -6.60
N GLN A 83 -6.55 8.70 -7.41
CA GLN A 83 -7.86 8.61 -8.07
C GLN A 83 -7.96 7.39 -8.97
N LYS A 84 -6.94 7.09 -9.77
CA LYS A 84 -6.88 5.86 -10.58
C LYS A 84 -6.85 4.60 -9.72
N LEU A 85 -6.18 4.64 -8.57
CA LEU A 85 -6.15 3.53 -7.64
C LEU A 85 -7.53 3.21 -7.07
N LYS A 86 -8.29 4.26 -6.68
CA LYS A 86 -9.65 4.13 -6.16
C LYS A 86 -10.65 3.59 -7.18
N THR A 87 -10.42 3.79 -8.47
CA THR A 87 -11.30 3.25 -9.52
C THR A 87 -10.97 1.78 -9.87
N SER A 88 -9.85 1.23 -9.40
CA SER A 88 -9.47 -0.16 -9.70
C SER A 88 -10.47 -1.14 -9.09
N LYS A 89 -10.97 -2.07 -9.92
CA LYS A 89 -11.89 -3.11 -9.47
C LYS A 89 -11.27 -4.07 -8.45
N LYS A 90 -9.94 -4.21 -8.46
CA LYS A 90 -9.22 -5.10 -7.54
C LYS A 90 -9.08 -4.54 -6.13
N LEU A 91 -9.30 -3.23 -5.97
CA LEU A 91 -9.18 -2.54 -4.69
C LEU A 91 -10.54 -2.17 -4.09
N ARG A 92 -11.64 -2.73 -4.60
CA ARG A 92 -13.01 -2.45 -4.13
C ARG A 92 -13.25 -2.83 -2.67
N ASP A 93 -12.58 -3.89 -2.20
CA ASP A 93 -12.69 -4.37 -0.82
C ASP A 93 -11.85 -3.53 0.16
N PHE A 94 -11.11 -2.54 -0.34
CA PHE A 94 -10.28 -1.67 0.48
C PHE A 94 -11.01 -0.38 0.78
N VAL A 95 -11.04 -0.03 2.07
CA VAL A 95 -11.54 1.28 2.51
C VAL A 95 -10.39 2.29 2.44
N PHE A 96 -10.53 3.27 1.57
CA PHE A 96 -9.55 4.35 1.40
C PHE A 96 -9.76 5.46 2.42
N LYS A 97 -8.70 5.83 3.12
CA LYS A 97 -8.64 7.00 3.99
C LYS A 97 -7.52 7.90 3.54
N GLU A 98 -7.77 9.20 3.45
CA GLU A 98 -6.73 10.18 3.15
C GLU A 98 -6.40 10.92 4.43
N ARG A 99 -5.10 11.00 4.74
CA ARG A 99 -4.59 11.77 5.87
C ARG A 99 -3.70 12.87 5.32
N VAL A 100 -4.09 14.11 5.59
CA VAL A 100 -3.20 15.25 5.41
C VAL A 100 -2.34 15.33 6.65
N ARG A 101 -1.02 15.18 6.52
CA ARG A 101 -0.10 15.56 7.61
C ARG A 101 -0.14 17.07 7.71
N LYS A 102 -0.90 17.59 8.66
CA LYS A 102 -0.71 18.96 9.15
C LYS A 102 0.53 18.93 10.06
N PRO A 103 1.57 19.73 9.80
CA PRO A 103 2.65 19.86 10.76
C PRO A 103 2.11 20.55 12.02
N GLY A 104 2.21 19.90 13.19
CA GLY A 104 1.98 20.55 14.49
C GLY A 104 0.78 20.12 15.34
N GLU A 105 0.28 18.88 15.25
CA GLU A 105 -0.67 18.32 16.24
C GLU A 105 -0.23 16.95 16.75
#